data_AF-A0A8B6M3G9-F1
#
_entry.id   AF-A0A8B6M3G9-F1
#
_cell.length_a   1.000
_cell.length_b   1.000
_cell.length_c   1.000
_cell.angle_alpha   90.00
_cell.angle_beta   90.00
_cell.angle_gamma   90.00
#
_symmetry.space_group_name_H-M   'P 1'
#
loop_
_entity.id
_entity.type
_entity.pdbx_description
1 polymer ?
#
loop_
_entity_poly.entity_id
_entity_poly.type
_entity_poly.pdbx_seq_one_letter_code
_entity_poly.pdbx_strand_id
1 'polypeptide(L)'
;MAFWNDHATGRAAQRGLTRDEIEDIIANPLLVTRQSNSRFYYLNDHGAVVLDDDGRVVTDYGSSNFKQGVIDILKRVHSEDK
;
A
#
# COMPACT_ATOMS: atom_id res chain seq x y z
N MET A 1 10.45 -6.91 7.05
CA MET A 1 9.64 -8.15 7.04
C MET A 1 8.30 -7.76 7.62
N ALA A 2 7.24 -7.71 6.80
CA ALA A 2 5.93 -7.27 7.26
C ALA A 2 5.30 -8.37 8.15
N PHE A 3 4.85 -7.99 9.34
CA PHE A 3 4.25 -8.94 10.28
C PHE A 3 2.75 -9.05 10.03
N TRP A 4 2.34 -10.23 9.56
CA TRP A 4 0.95 -10.61 9.29
C TRP A 4 0.32 -11.21 10.55
N ASN A 5 -0.69 -10.55 11.13
CA ASN A 5 -1.57 -11.18 12.13
C ASN A 5 -2.76 -11.83 11.39
N ASP A 6 -3.34 -12.92 11.89
CA ASP A 6 -4.46 -13.64 11.24
C ASP A 6 -5.67 -12.74 10.89
N HIS A 7 -5.83 -11.62 11.60
CA HIS A 7 -6.81 -10.57 11.32
C HIS A 7 -6.53 -9.71 10.06
N ALA A 8 -5.30 -9.67 9.56
CA ALA A 8 -4.90 -8.95 8.35
C ALA A 8 -5.18 -9.80 7.10
N THR A 9 -4.92 -11.11 7.18
CA THR A 9 -5.13 -12.07 6.09
C THR A 9 -6.61 -12.15 5.67
N GLY A 10 -7.54 -12.14 6.63
CA GLY A 10 -8.98 -12.15 6.34
C GLY A 10 -9.54 -10.86 5.74
N ARG A 11 -8.85 -9.72 5.89
CA ARG A 11 -9.31 -8.41 5.39
C ARG A 11 -8.75 -8.06 4.01
N ALA A 12 -7.53 -8.51 3.69
CA ALA A 12 -6.94 -8.33 2.36
C ALA A 12 -7.82 -8.92 1.25
N ALA A 13 -8.38 -10.12 1.48
CA ALA A 13 -9.29 -10.78 0.53
C ALA A 13 -10.60 -10.01 0.30
N GLN A 14 -11.12 -9.30 1.31
CA GLN A 14 -12.31 -8.44 1.17
C GLN A 14 -12.03 -7.16 0.38
N ARG A 15 -10.76 -6.80 0.22
CA ARG A 15 -10.30 -5.56 -0.45
C ARG A 15 -9.65 -5.82 -1.81
N GLY A 16 -9.68 -7.09 -2.26
CA GLY A 16 -9.23 -7.50 -3.58
C GLY A 16 -7.71 -7.59 -3.73
N LEU A 17 -6.96 -7.68 -2.63
CA LEU A 17 -5.51 -7.88 -2.65
C LEU A 17 -5.14 -9.26 -2.09
N THR A 18 -4.26 -9.95 -2.80
CA THR A 18 -3.58 -11.15 -2.33
C THR A 18 -2.43 -10.79 -1.40
N ARG A 19 -1.93 -11.79 -0.66
CA ARG A 19 -0.75 -11.62 0.19
C ARG A 19 0.47 -11.19 -0.63
N ASP A 20 0.68 -11.80 -1.78
CA ASP A 20 1.83 -11.53 -2.65
C ASP A 20 1.77 -10.09 -3.19
N GLU A 21 0.59 -9.58 -3.54
CA GLU A 21 0.41 -8.18 -3.96
C GLU A 21 0.73 -7.20 -2.82
N ILE A 22 0.34 -7.51 -1.59
CA ILE A 22 0.69 -6.67 -0.43
C ILE A 22 2.19 -6.72 -0.15
N GLU A 23 2.82 -7.89 -0.24
CA GLU A 23 4.27 -8.01 -0.09
C GLU A 23 5.00 -7.24 -1.19
N ASP A 24 4.52 -7.27 -2.43
CA ASP A 24 5.04 -6.48 -3.54
C ASP A 24 4.88 -4.96 -3.31
N ILE A 25 3.70 -4.50 -2.85
CA ILE A 25 3.49 -3.07 -2.49
C ILE A 25 4.52 -2.59 -1.46
N ILE A 26 4.86 -3.43 -0.49
CA ILE A 26 5.81 -3.08 0.57
C ILE A 26 7.25 -3.16 0.08
N ALA A 27 7.59 -4.16 -0.74
CA ALA A 27 8.95 -4.39 -1.24
C ALA A 27 9.33 -3.43 -2.37
N ASN A 28 8.37 -3.09 -3.23
CA ASN A 28 8.54 -2.29 -4.45
C ASN A 28 7.56 -1.11 -4.49
N PRO A 29 7.57 -0.19 -3.50
CA PRO A 29 6.70 0.98 -3.53
C PRO A 29 7.19 1.99 -4.59
N LEU A 30 6.25 2.60 -5.29
CA LEU A 30 6.51 3.80 -6.12
C LEU A 30 6.62 5.05 -5.24
N LEU A 31 5.89 5.07 -4.12
CA LEU A 31 5.87 6.18 -3.19
C LEU A 31 5.69 5.69 -1.76
N VAL A 32 6.41 6.31 -0.83
CA VAL A 32 6.19 6.14 0.61
C VAL A 32 5.94 7.51 1.24
N THR A 33 4.84 7.64 1.99
CA THR A 33 4.53 8.87 2.74
C THR A 33 4.36 8.57 4.22
N ARG A 34 4.84 9.49 5.07
CA ARG A 34 4.61 9.41 6.52
C ARG A 34 3.25 10.00 6.85
N GLN A 35 2.43 9.26 7.59
CA GLN A 35 1.17 9.69 8.15
C GLN A 35 1.34 10.03 9.65
N SER A 36 0.32 10.66 10.24
CA SER A 36 0.24 10.85 11.69
C SER A 36 0.30 9.51 12.45
N ASN A 37 0.66 9.55 13.73
CA ASN A 37 0.79 8.36 14.59
C ASN A 37 1.84 7.35 14.11
N SER A 38 2.96 7.84 13.58
CA SER A 38 4.10 7.01 13.16
C SER A 38 3.76 5.93 12.12
N ARG A 39 2.80 6.22 11.24
CA ARG A 39 2.39 5.30 10.17
C ARG A 39 3.03 5.68 8.84
N PHE A 40 3.14 4.69 7.96
CA PHE A 40 3.74 4.84 6.64
C PHE A 40 2.81 4.26 5.58
N TYR A 41 2.47 5.06 4.58
CA TYR A 41 1.63 4.66 3.45
C TYR A 41 2.53 4.34 2.26
N TYR A 42 2.59 3.07 1.93
CA TYR A 42 3.29 2.49 0.78
C TYR A 42 2.30 2.39 -0.37
N LEU A 43 2.67 2.87 -1.56
CA LEU A 43 1.81 2.93 -2.73
C LEU A 43 2.55 2.42 -3.96
N ASN A 44 1.91 1.56 -4.73
CA ASN A 44 2.30 1.23 -6.11
C ASN A 44 1.04 1.18 -7.02
N ASP A 45 1.20 0.65 -8.23
CA ASP A 45 0.10 0.55 -9.21
C ASP A 45 -1.02 -0.42 -8.80
N HIS A 46 -0.70 -1.42 -7.98
CA HIS A 46 -1.63 -2.46 -7.54
C HIS A 46 -2.48 -2.02 -6.35
N GLY A 47 -1.92 -1.19 -5.47
CA GLY A 47 -2.62 -0.79 -4.26
C GLY A 47 -1.75 0.01 -3.31
N ALA A 48 -2.26 0.15 -2.10
CA ALA A 48 -1.53 0.79 -1.02
C ALA A 48 -1.65 0.03 0.29
N VAL A 49 -0.58 0.09 1.09
CA VAL A 49 -0.48 -0.57 2.38
C VAL A 49 0.00 0.43 3.42
N VAL A 50 -0.70 0.49 4.54
CA VAL A 50 -0.30 1.28 5.71
C VAL A 50 0.40 0.37 6.70
N LEU A 51 1.64 0.70 7.02
CA LEU A 51 2.40 0.08 8.09
C LEU A 51 2.46 1.01 9.31
N ASP A 52 2.56 0.44 10.50
CA ASP A 52 3.02 1.16 11.70
C ASP A 52 4.56 1.20 11.77
N ASP A 53 5.10 1.81 12.82
CA ASP A 53 6.54 1.93 13.06
C ASP A 53 7.22 0.60 13.43
N ASP A 54 6.45 -0.39 13.86
CA ASP A 54 6.88 -1.78 14.04
C ASP A 54 6.88 -2.59 12.73
N GLY A 55 6.44 -1.99 11.60
CA GLY A 55 6.36 -2.66 10.30
C GLY A 55 5.20 -3.64 10.17
N ARG A 56 4.16 -3.51 11.00
CA ARG A 56 2.95 -4.33 10.96
C ARG A 56 1.93 -3.71 10.00
N VAL A 57 1.22 -4.56 9.27
CA VAL A 57 0.15 -4.12 8.37
C VAL A 57 -1.04 -3.63 9.19
N VAL A 58 -1.32 -2.33 9.13
CA VAL A 58 -2.48 -1.69 9.77
C VAL A 58 -3.71 -1.81 8.88
N THR A 59 -3.56 -1.47 7.60
CA THR A 59 -4.62 -1.58 6.59
C THR A 59 -4.05 -1.58 5.19
N ASP A 60 -4.84 -2.06 4.25
CA ASP A 60 -4.56 -2.17 2.83
C ASP A 60 -5.71 -1.56 2.00
N TYR A 61 -5.42 -1.15 0.78
CA TYR A 61 -6.39 -0.64 -0.20
C TYR A 61 -5.99 -1.13 -1.60
N GLY A 62 -6.85 -1.91 -2.26
CA GLY A 62 -6.65 -2.24 -3.67
C GLY A 62 -6.83 -1.01 -4.57
N SER A 63 -6.22 -1.02 -5.75
CA SER A 63 -6.29 0.05 -6.76
C SER A 63 -7.71 0.46 -7.16
N SER A 64 -8.69 -0.44 -7.00
CA SER A 64 -10.12 -0.14 -7.16
C SER A 64 -10.64 0.95 -6.21
N ASN A 65 -9.92 1.23 -5.12
CA ASN A 65 -10.24 2.31 -4.16
C ASN A 65 -9.52 3.62 -4.47
N PHE A 66 -8.70 3.69 -5.53
CA PHE A 66 -7.95 4.89 -5.85
C PHE A 66 -8.87 6.03 -6.28
N LYS A 67 -8.70 7.18 -5.62
CA LYS A 67 -9.33 8.43 -6.03
C LYS A 67 -8.49 9.11 -7.10
N GLN A 68 -9.10 10.01 -7.86
CA GLN A 68 -8.43 10.72 -8.96
C GLN A 68 -7.08 11.33 -8.58
N GLY A 69 -6.96 11.91 -7.37
CA GLY A 69 -5.69 12.46 -6.90
C GLY A 69 -4.55 11.44 -6.76
N VAL A 70 -4.84 10.20 -6.35
CA VAL A 70 -3.84 9.12 -6.29
C VAL A 70 -3.41 8.73 -7.71
N ILE A 71 -4.38 8.61 -8.62
CA ILE A 71 -4.13 8.29 -10.02
C ILE A 71 -3.25 9.36 -10.68
N ASP A 72 -3.50 10.64 -10.39
CA ASP A 72 -2.73 11.75 -10.94
C ASP A 72 -1.29 11.77 -10.41
N ILE A 73 -1.10 11.44 -9.12
CA ILE A 73 0.24 11.27 -8.53
C ILE A 73 0.97 10.11 -9.22
N LEU A 74 0.34 8.94 -9.39
CA LEU A 74 0.97 7.79 -10.04
C LEU A 74 1.38 8.11 -11.49
N LYS A 75 0.52 8.78 -12.25
CA LYS A 75 0.85 9.27 -13.60
C LYS A 75 2.08 10.18 -13.59
N ARG A 76 2.19 11.05 -12.59
CA ARG A 76 3.33 11.97 -12.44
C ARG A 76 4.62 11.21 -12.16
N VAL A 77 4.60 10.28 -11.19
CA VAL A 77 5.75 9.44 -10.85
C VAL A 77 6.26 8.68 -12.07
N HIS A 78 5.37 8.01 -12.80
CA HIS A 78 5.72 7.29 -14.03
C HIS A 78 6.22 8.19 -15.18
N SER A 79 5.81 9.45 -15.20
CA SER A 79 6.26 10.41 -16.22
C SER A 79 7.66 10.96 -15.94
N GLU A 80 8.11 10.95 -14.68
CA GLU A 80 9.44 11.43 -14.27
C GLU A 80 10.51 10.34 -14.35
N ASP A 81 10.12 9.07 -14.56
CA ASP A 81 11.00 7.91 -14.80
C ASP A 81 11.40 7.74 -16.28
N LYS A 82 11.09 8.73 -17.15
CA LYS A 82 11.44 8.76 -18.58
C LYS A 82 12.35 9.94 -18.91
#